data_AF-A0A9X4IRG5-F1
#
_entry.id   AF-A0A9X4IRG5-F1
#
_cell.length_a   1.000
_cell.length_b   1.000
_cell.length_c   1.000
_cell.angle_alpha   90.00
_cell.angle_beta   90.00
_cell.angle_gamma   90.00
#
_symmetry.space_group_name_H-M   'P 1'
#
loop_
_entity.id
_entity.type
_entity.pdbx_description
1 polymer ?
#
loop_
_entity_poly.entity_id
_entity_poly.type
_entity_poly.pdbx_seq_one_letter_code
_entity_poly.pdbx_strand_id
1 'polypeptide(L)'
;MIIPNKDWWQEESSKRSSLKSCPYANSHTCPRYYESVFLLSQINMIAGLTKNKSDELDQMWANTSFSALCTEEVPSIGQNQNGSLSSVSNFCPEVSFKYLGYYADYMCKYVDEIDQAVGERCANRDKLADDWRYSWMSVSSKFYLDCEVYERVKYYNEELGQSYLNRLHPNIVQLVSRMDRCLDNQNPAGAVHAAANILETMAKDITNNPKVANQTLGGFFSQFEKCSKLPQPLIDAVLEIYKVRNTLPTAGHGSLVTPTLTMVEGISIAAFTKAILEIEYRAKSI
;
A
#
# COMPACT_ATOMS: atom_id res chain seq x y z
N MET A 1 -15.16 -20.29 -26.71
CA MET A 1 -14.53 -20.77 -25.46
C MET A 1 -13.26 -19.98 -25.25
N ILE A 2 -12.97 -19.57 -24.01
CA ILE A 2 -11.75 -18.80 -23.68
C ILE A 2 -10.74 -19.77 -23.05
N ILE A 3 -9.48 -19.69 -23.51
CA ILE A 3 -8.33 -20.32 -22.86
C ILE A 3 -7.51 -19.21 -22.22
N PRO A 4 -7.63 -18.96 -20.90
CA PRO A 4 -6.95 -17.84 -20.25
C PRO A 4 -5.47 -18.16 -19.97
N ASN A 5 -4.74 -18.51 -21.02
CA ASN A 5 -3.30 -18.74 -20.97
C ASN A 5 -2.53 -17.41 -21.15
N LYS A 6 -1.21 -17.50 -21.32
CA LYS A 6 -0.34 -16.34 -21.48
C LYS A 6 -0.67 -15.49 -22.72
N ASP A 7 -1.07 -16.12 -23.81
CA ASP A 7 -1.38 -15.42 -25.06
C ASP A 7 -2.66 -14.59 -24.89
N TRP A 8 -3.70 -15.20 -24.31
CA TRP A 8 -4.93 -14.49 -23.96
C TRP A 8 -4.66 -13.28 -23.05
N TRP A 9 -3.80 -13.43 -22.05
CA TRP A 9 -3.45 -12.33 -21.14
C TRP A 9 -2.73 -11.17 -21.86
N GLN A 10 -1.82 -11.49 -22.79
CA GLN A 10 -1.12 -10.47 -23.60
C GLN A 10 -2.07 -9.76 -24.57
N GLU A 11 -3.00 -10.48 -25.16
CA GLU A 11 -4.05 -9.88 -25.99
C GLU A 11 -4.93 -8.92 -25.17
N GLU A 12 -5.37 -9.31 -23.98
CA GLU A 12 -6.17 -8.44 -23.10
C GLU A 12 -5.40 -7.19 -22.66
N SER A 13 -4.13 -7.33 -22.29
CA SER A 13 -3.24 -6.21 -21.98
C SER A 13 -3.11 -5.24 -23.17
N SER A 14 -2.97 -5.77 -24.39
CA SER A 14 -2.85 -4.97 -25.60
C SER A 14 -4.16 -4.24 -25.94
N LYS A 15 -5.30 -4.92 -25.85
CA LYS A 15 -6.64 -4.34 -26.09
C LYS A 15 -6.93 -3.19 -25.14
N ARG A 16 -6.48 -3.29 -23.89
CA ARG A 16 -6.78 -2.34 -22.81
C ARG A 16 -5.68 -1.30 -22.60
N SER A 17 -4.63 -1.30 -23.42
CA SER A 17 -3.46 -0.43 -23.27
C SER A 17 -2.89 -0.46 -21.85
N SER A 18 -2.81 -1.65 -21.26
CA SER A 18 -2.45 -1.87 -19.87
C SER A 18 -1.14 -2.64 -19.73
N LEU A 19 -0.61 -2.73 -18.51
CA LEU A 19 0.59 -3.52 -18.24
C LEU A 19 0.37 -5.01 -18.53
N LYS A 20 1.48 -5.70 -18.85
CA LYS A 20 1.51 -7.14 -19.12
C LYS A 20 1.43 -8.01 -17.86
N SER A 21 1.37 -7.39 -16.69
CA SER A 21 1.18 -8.03 -15.39
C SER A 21 0.49 -7.06 -14.46
N CYS A 22 -0.22 -7.57 -13.47
CA CYS A 22 -0.82 -6.76 -12.42
C CYS A 22 0.31 -6.04 -11.65
N PRO A 23 0.28 -4.69 -11.54
CA PRO A 23 1.32 -3.94 -10.83
C PRO A 23 1.36 -4.23 -9.33
N TYR A 24 0.29 -4.81 -8.76
CA TYR A 24 0.16 -5.09 -7.34
C TYR A 24 0.26 -6.58 -7.00
N ALA A 25 0.70 -7.44 -7.93
CA ALA A 25 0.84 -8.89 -7.72
C ALA A 25 2.04 -9.24 -6.81
N ASN A 26 1.95 -8.85 -5.53
CA ASN A 26 2.92 -9.13 -4.49
C ASN A 26 2.21 -9.23 -3.13
N SER A 27 2.71 -10.09 -2.25
CA SER A 27 2.13 -10.34 -0.92
C SER A 27 2.10 -9.09 -0.02
N HIS A 28 2.98 -8.11 -0.24
CA HIS A 28 3.03 -6.85 0.51
C HIS A 28 2.14 -5.75 -0.08
N THR A 29 1.69 -5.90 -1.32
CA THR A 29 0.91 -4.87 -2.02
C THR A 29 -0.53 -5.29 -2.27
N CYS A 30 -0.85 -6.59 -2.23
CA CYS A 30 -2.21 -7.07 -2.46
C CYS A 30 -2.58 -8.22 -1.49
N PRO A 31 -3.67 -8.06 -0.71
CA PRO A 31 -4.13 -9.09 0.22
C PRO A 31 -4.58 -10.34 -0.54
N ARG A 32 -5.32 -10.19 -1.65
CA ARG A 32 -5.76 -11.32 -2.48
C ARG A 32 -4.60 -12.16 -3.03
N TYR A 33 -3.48 -11.52 -3.39
CA TYR A 33 -2.26 -12.23 -3.82
C TYR A 33 -1.68 -13.03 -2.64
N TYR A 34 -1.53 -12.38 -1.48
CA TYR A 34 -1.02 -13.01 -0.27
C TYR A 34 -1.87 -14.22 0.16
N GLU A 35 -3.18 -14.03 0.31
CA GLU A 35 -4.14 -15.06 0.74
C GLU A 35 -4.17 -16.25 -0.22
N SER A 36 -4.11 -16.01 -1.53
CA SER A 36 -4.04 -17.09 -2.53
C SER A 36 -2.77 -17.94 -2.35
N VAL A 37 -1.61 -17.30 -2.13
CA VAL A 37 -0.35 -18.01 -1.85
C VAL A 37 -0.42 -18.75 -0.52
N PHE A 38 -0.97 -18.12 0.51
CA PHE A 38 -1.14 -18.73 1.83
C PHE A 38 -2.00 -20.00 1.76
N LEU A 39 -3.15 -19.96 1.09
CA LEU A 39 -4.03 -21.11 0.93
C LEU A 39 -3.36 -22.28 0.19
N LEU A 40 -2.59 -22.01 -0.87
CA LEU A 40 -1.83 -23.05 -1.55
C LEU A 40 -0.75 -23.68 -0.65
N SER A 41 -0.16 -22.90 0.25
CA SER A 41 0.80 -23.43 1.23
C SER A 41 0.13 -24.29 2.30
N GLN A 42 -1.09 -23.95 2.74
CA GLN A 42 -1.84 -24.71 3.75
C GLN A 42 -2.15 -26.14 3.27
N ILE A 43 -2.29 -26.34 1.96
CA ILE A 43 -2.52 -27.67 1.36
C ILE A 43 -1.24 -28.35 0.87
N ASN A 44 -0.06 -27.84 1.25
CA ASN A 44 1.26 -28.35 0.87
C ASN A 44 1.50 -28.39 -0.66
N MET A 45 0.78 -27.56 -1.43
CA MET A 45 1.00 -27.46 -2.88
C MET A 45 2.26 -26.64 -3.21
N ILE A 46 2.64 -25.72 -2.32
CA ILE A 46 3.85 -24.92 -2.40
C ILE A 46 4.54 -24.85 -1.03
N ALA A 47 5.85 -24.58 -1.02
CA ALA A 47 6.61 -24.41 0.23
C ALA A 47 6.13 -23.23 1.10
N GLY A 48 5.42 -22.27 0.49
CA GLY A 48 4.82 -21.13 1.19
C GLY A 48 5.81 -20.08 1.67
N LEU A 49 5.35 -19.27 2.63
CA LEU A 49 6.13 -18.25 3.31
C LEU A 49 6.63 -18.81 4.65
N THR A 50 7.78 -18.31 5.14
CA THR A 50 8.24 -18.64 6.50
C THR A 50 7.20 -18.16 7.52
N LYS A 51 6.92 -18.96 8.57
CA LYS A 51 5.89 -18.65 9.58
C LYS A 51 5.91 -17.19 10.07
N ASN A 52 7.08 -16.67 10.41
CA ASN A 52 7.26 -15.28 10.85
C ASN A 52 6.73 -14.25 9.83
N LYS A 53 6.96 -14.48 8.53
CA LYS A 53 6.48 -13.59 7.46
C LYS A 53 4.98 -13.70 7.22
N SER A 54 4.38 -14.87 7.42
CA SER A 54 2.92 -15.01 7.35
C SER A 54 2.26 -14.26 8.50
N ASP A 55 2.75 -14.43 9.72
CA ASP A 55 2.23 -13.72 10.90
C ASP A 55 2.36 -12.19 10.77
N GLU A 56 3.48 -11.71 10.21
CA GLU A 56 3.71 -10.29 9.90
C GLU A 56 2.68 -9.75 8.88
N LEU A 57 2.47 -10.49 7.79
CA LEU A 57 1.53 -10.08 6.74
C LEU A 57 0.08 -10.16 7.20
N ASP A 58 -0.29 -11.15 7.99
CA ASP A 58 -1.61 -11.27 8.61
C ASP A 58 -1.90 -10.04 9.48
N GLN A 59 -0.96 -9.66 10.35
CA GLN A 59 -1.09 -8.45 11.17
C GLN A 59 -1.16 -7.19 10.32
N MET A 60 -0.33 -7.10 9.27
CA MET A 60 -0.34 -5.94 8.37
C MET A 60 -1.72 -5.78 7.71
N TRP A 61 -2.28 -6.84 7.14
CA TRP A 61 -3.55 -6.79 6.42
C TRP A 61 -4.77 -6.68 7.33
N ALA A 62 -4.73 -7.28 8.54
CA ALA A 62 -5.79 -7.15 9.54
C ALA A 62 -6.09 -5.70 9.93
N ASN A 63 -5.06 -4.85 9.91
CA ASN A 63 -5.15 -3.42 10.24
C ASN A 63 -5.61 -2.53 9.06
N THR A 64 -6.07 -3.13 7.96
CA THR A 64 -6.52 -2.40 6.76
C THR A 64 -8.02 -2.60 6.53
N SER A 65 -8.62 -1.79 5.65
CA SER A 65 -10.04 -1.95 5.28
C SER A 65 -10.34 -3.26 4.54
N PHE A 66 -9.32 -4.04 4.16
CA PHE A 66 -9.51 -5.36 3.54
C PHE A 66 -9.95 -6.43 4.53
N SER A 67 -9.76 -6.23 5.84
CA SER A 67 -10.21 -7.19 6.87
C SER A 67 -11.72 -7.25 7.07
N ALA A 68 -12.47 -6.30 6.49
CA ALA A 68 -13.93 -6.22 6.57
C ALA A 68 -14.65 -6.94 5.41
N LEU A 69 -13.92 -7.58 4.50
CA LEU A 69 -14.51 -8.35 3.40
C LEU A 69 -15.27 -9.58 3.93
N CYS A 70 -16.39 -9.94 3.29
CA CYS A 70 -17.08 -11.19 3.64
C CYS A 70 -16.37 -12.41 3.02
N THR A 71 -16.72 -13.60 3.51
CA THR A 71 -16.13 -14.88 3.07
C THR A 71 -16.23 -15.13 1.56
N GLU A 72 -17.26 -14.58 0.93
CA GLU A 72 -17.54 -14.70 -0.50
C GLU A 72 -16.68 -13.75 -1.35
N GLU A 73 -15.99 -12.79 -0.75
CA GLU A 73 -15.12 -11.82 -1.44
C GLU A 73 -13.62 -12.15 -1.30
N VAL A 74 -13.29 -13.03 -0.33
CA VAL A 74 -11.93 -13.51 -0.07
C VAL A 74 -11.63 -14.80 -0.85
N PRO A 75 -10.35 -15.07 -1.15
CA PRO A 75 -9.91 -16.33 -1.73
C PRO A 75 -10.33 -17.53 -0.89
N SER A 76 -10.72 -18.61 -1.55
CA SER A 76 -11.02 -19.88 -0.91
C SER A 76 -10.61 -21.06 -1.78
N ILE A 77 -10.39 -22.20 -1.13
CA ILE A 77 -10.05 -23.46 -1.78
C ILE A 77 -11.04 -24.55 -1.37
N GLY A 78 -11.38 -25.41 -2.33
CA GLY A 78 -11.97 -26.71 -2.07
C GLY A 78 -10.87 -27.78 -2.05
N GLN A 79 -11.01 -28.75 -1.14
CA GLN A 79 -10.21 -29.97 -1.15
C GLN A 79 -11.10 -31.18 -1.38
N ASN A 80 -10.57 -32.22 -2.02
CA ASN A 80 -11.22 -33.53 -2.02
C ASN A 80 -10.92 -34.29 -0.72
N GLN A 81 -11.49 -35.49 -0.58
CA GLN A 81 -11.30 -36.35 0.60
C GLN A 81 -9.83 -36.69 0.89
N ASN A 82 -8.97 -36.63 -0.14
CA ASN A 82 -7.55 -36.93 -0.04
C ASN A 82 -6.70 -35.68 0.28
N GLY A 83 -7.31 -34.53 0.54
CA GLY A 83 -6.63 -33.27 0.85
C GLY A 83 -6.02 -32.57 -0.37
N SER A 84 -6.22 -33.10 -1.58
CA SER A 84 -5.74 -32.46 -2.81
C SER A 84 -6.73 -31.39 -3.31
N LEU A 85 -6.20 -30.40 -4.04
CA LEU A 85 -6.97 -29.27 -4.54
C LEU A 85 -8.11 -29.71 -5.47
N SER A 86 -9.35 -29.39 -5.11
CA SER A 86 -10.54 -29.63 -5.94
C SER A 86 -11.07 -28.35 -6.59
N SER A 87 -10.96 -27.21 -5.92
CA SER A 87 -11.36 -25.92 -6.51
C SER A 87 -10.62 -24.75 -5.90
N VAL A 88 -10.60 -23.64 -6.62
CA VAL A 88 -10.22 -22.31 -6.12
C VAL A 88 -11.32 -21.33 -6.49
N SER A 89 -11.58 -20.35 -5.62
CA SER A 89 -12.54 -19.26 -5.86
C SER A 89 -11.96 -17.93 -5.39
N ASN A 90 -12.26 -16.84 -6.10
CA ASN A 90 -11.75 -15.48 -5.86
C ASN A 90 -10.20 -15.39 -5.81
N PHE A 91 -9.51 -16.33 -6.45
CA PHE A 91 -8.05 -16.38 -6.43
C PHE A 91 -7.45 -15.22 -7.22
N CYS A 92 -6.24 -14.82 -6.83
CA CYS A 92 -5.46 -13.87 -7.63
C CYS A 92 -5.11 -14.53 -8.99
N PRO A 93 -5.47 -13.93 -10.14
CA PRO A 93 -5.23 -14.56 -11.44
C PRO A 93 -3.75 -14.77 -11.75
N GLU A 94 -2.85 -13.95 -11.20
CA GLU A 94 -1.39 -14.11 -11.32
C GLU A 94 -0.88 -15.33 -10.53
N VAL A 95 -1.46 -15.59 -9.35
CA VAL A 95 -1.15 -16.77 -8.54
C VAL A 95 -1.71 -18.02 -9.21
N SER A 96 -2.95 -17.96 -9.70
CA SER A 96 -3.58 -19.02 -10.49
C SER A 96 -2.74 -19.37 -11.72
N PHE A 97 -2.27 -18.40 -12.49
CA PHE A 97 -1.43 -18.70 -13.64
C PHE A 97 -0.11 -19.35 -13.23
N LYS A 98 0.55 -18.78 -12.21
CA LYS A 98 1.85 -19.25 -11.74
C LYS A 98 1.86 -20.70 -11.26
N TYR A 99 0.79 -21.16 -10.61
CA TYR A 99 0.75 -22.49 -9.99
C TYR A 99 -0.26 -23.47 -10.62
N LEU A 100 -1.26 -22.96 -11.34
CA LEU A 100 -2.36 -23.74 -11.93
C LEU A 100 -2.45 -23.59 -13.46
N GLY A 101 -1.64 -22.73 -14.07
CA GLY A 101 -1.46 -22.61 -15.53
C GLY A 101 -2.43 -21.67 -16.25
N TYR A 102 -3.40 -21.09 -15.54
CA TYR A 102 -4.46 -20.26 -16.12
C TYR A 102 -4.69 -18.96 -15.34
N TYR A 103 -4.88 -17.85 -16.04
CA TYR A 103 -5.26 -16.55 -15.48
C TYR A 103 -6.76 -16.53 -15.15
N ALA A 104 -7.08 -17.10 -13.99
CA ALA A 104 -8.45 -17.34 -13.55
C ALA A 104 -8.63 -17.01 -12.06
N ASP A 105 -9.81 -16.54 -11.70
CA ASP A 105 -10.22 -16.34 -10.30
C ASP A 105 -10.97 -17.55 -9.73
N TYR A 106 -11.60 -18.33 -10.60
CA TYR A 106 -12.30 -19.57 -10.24
C TYR A 106 -11.91 -20.72 -11.16
N MET A 107 -11.61 -21.87 -10.56
CA MET A 107 -11.42 -23.14 -11.26
C MET A 107 -11.93 -24.29 -10.39
N CYS A 108 -12.59 -25.28 -10.99
CA CYS A 108 -13.02 -26.49 -10.27
C CYS A 108 -12.72 -27.76 -11.07
N LYS A 109 -12.28 -28.80 -10.36
CA LYS A 109 -12.08 -30.14 -10.91
C LYS A 109 -13.42 -30.81 -11.19
N TYR A 110 -13.37 -31.86 -12.00
CA TYR A 110 -14.53 -32.73 -12.22
C TYR A 110 -14.95 -33.41 -10.92
N VAL A 111 -16.25 -33.66 -10.79
CA VAL A 111 -16.83 -34.33 -9.63
C VAL A 111 -16.50 -35.81 -9.65
N ASP A 112 -16.58 -36.44 -10.84
CA ASP A 112 -16.25 -37.83 -11.06
C ASP A 112 -15.54 -38.08 -12.41
N GLU A 113 -15.15 -39.33 -12.63
CA GLU A 113 -14.45 -39.79 -13.83
C GLU A 113 -15.33 -39.74 -15.09
N ILE A 114 -16.66 -39.82 -14.94
CA ILE A 114 -17.60 -39.78 -16.06
C ILE A 114 -17.62 -38.36 -16.63
N ASP A 115 -17.74 -37.37 -15.75
CA ASP A 115 -17.70 -35.95 -16.12
C ASP A 115 -16.35 -35.60 -16.75
N GLN A 116 -15.25 -36.10 -16.17
CA GLN A 116 -13.91 -35.91 -16.74
C GLN A 116 -13.82 -36.49 -18.15
N ALA A 117 -14.30 -37.71 -18.38
CA ALA A 117 -14.27 -38.34 -19.70
C ALA A 117 -15.11 -37.58 -20.74
N VAL A 118 -16.22 -36.94 -20.32
CA VAL A 118 -17.00 -36.05 -21.19
C VAL A 118 -16.18 -34.81 -21.57
N GLY A 119 -15.51 -34.21 -20.59
CA GLY A 119 -14.63 -33.06 -20.78
C GLY A 119 -13.50 -33.33 -21.76
N GLU A 120 -12.77 -34.43 -21.57
CA GLU A 120 -11.67 -34.85 -22.44
C GLU A 120 -12.14 -35.16 -23.86
N ARG A 121 -13.30 -35.80 -24.03
CA ARG A 121 -13.89 -36.01 -25.37
C ARG A 121 -14.20 -34.68 -26.06
N CYS A 122 -14.71 -33.70 -25.34
CA CYS A 122 -14.94 -32.36 -25.89
C CYS A 122 -13.63 -31.67 -26.28
N ALA A 123 -12.60 -31.74 -25.44
CA ALA A 123 -11.27 -31.19 -25.72
C ALA A 123 -10.64 -31.82 -26.97
N ASN A 124 -10.66 -33.15 -27.05
CA ASN A 124 -10.13 -33.92 -28.19
C ASN A 124 -10.87 -33.62 -29.50
N ARG A 125 -12.17 -33.35 -29.44
CA ARG A 125 -12.97 -32.96 -30.61
C ARG A 125 -12.60 -31.55 -31.09
N ASP A 126 -12.48 -30.60 -30.16
CA ASP A 126 -12.30 -29.19 -30.50
C ASP A 126 -10.83 -28.85 -30.83
N LYS A 127 -9.87 -29.67 -30.38
CA LYS A 127 -8.43 -29.59 -30.71
C LYS A 127 -7.82 -28.21 -30.42
N LEU A 128 -8.20 -27.61 -29.30
CA LEU A 128 -7.64 -26.34 -28.84
C LEU A 128 -6.31 -26.59 -28.11
N ALA A 129 -5.35 -25.69 -28.32
CA ALA A 129 -4.12 -25.69 -27.54
C ALA A 129 -4.39 -25.25 -26.09
N ASP A 130 -3.63 -25.81 -25.13
CA ASP A 130 -3.76 -25.54 -23.69
C ASP A 130 -5.20 -25.65 -23.15
N ASP A 131 -5.94 -26.65 -23.61
CA ASP A 131 -7.33 -26.83 -23.22
C ASP A 131 -7.44 -27.22 -21.74
N TRP A 132 -7.97 -26.31 -20.93
CA TRP A 132 -8.16 -26.55 -19.50
C TRP A 132 -9.08 -27.73 -19.21
N ARG A 133 -9.93 -28.17 -20.15
CA ARG A 133 -10.88 -29.29 -19.96
C ARG A 133 -10.21 -30.63 -19.72
N TYR A 134 -8.92 -30.80 -20.02
CA TYR A 134 -8.16 -31.98 -19.61
C TYR A 134 -7.90 -32.06 -18.10
N SER A 135 -8.09 -30.96 -17.38
CA SER A 135 -7.74 -30.87 -15.97
C SER A 135 -8.81 -30.23 -15.10
N TRP A 136 -9.69 -29.42 -15.67
CA TRP A 136 -10.69 -28.62 -14.96
C TRP A 136 -12.05 -28.78 -15.63
N MET A 137 -13.11 -28.86 -14.83
CA MET A 137 -14.49 -28.89 -15.30
C MET A 137 -14.98 -27.50 -15.68
N SER A 138 -14.54 -26.48 -14.93
CA SER A 138 -14.87 -25.08 -15.19
C SER A 138 -13.69 -24.18 -14.86
N VAL A 139 -13.53 -23.13 -15.67
CA VAL A 139 -12.53 -22.08 -15.51
C VAL A 139 -13.19 -20.74 -15.82
N SER A 140 -13.12 -19.81 -14.86
CA SER A 140 -13.52 -18.42 -15.02
C SER A 140 -12.28 -17.57 -15.27
N SER A 141 -12.10 -17.12 -16.51
CA SER A 141 -10.99 -16.23 -16.87
C SER A 141 -11.10 -14.89 -16.13
N LYS A 142 -9.99 -14.36 -15.62
CA LYS A 142 -9.98 -13.05 -14.97
C LYS A 142 -8.73 -12.26 -15.36
N PHE A 143 -8.92 -11.11 -16.00
CA PHE A 143 -7.84 -10.14 -16.21
C PHE A 143 -7.71 -9.24 -14.98
N TYR A 144 -6.50 -8.77 -14.64
CA TYR A 144 -6.30 -8.07 -13.37
C TYR A 144 -7.09 -6.76 -13.23
N LEU A 145 -7.41 -6.07 -14.34
CA LEU A 145 -8.27 -4.88 -14.30
C LEU A 145 -9.74 -5.22 -14.00
N ASP A 146 -10.16 -6.47 -14.21
CA ASP A 146 -11.51 -6.96 -13.89
C ASP A 146 -11.59 -7.55 -12.48
N CYS A 147 -10.48 -7.59 -11.75
CA CYS A 147 -10.42 -8.09 -10.39
C CYS A 147 -11.18 -7.14 -9.45
N GLU A 148 -12.12 -7.67 -8.67
CA GLU A 148 -13.05 -6.91 -7.83
C GLU A 148 -12.33 -6.07 -6.78
N VAL A 149 -11.16 -6.53 -6.32
CA VAL A 149 -10.34 -5.80 -5.35
C VAL A 149 -9.35 -4.84 -6.01
N TYR A 150 -9.23 -4.80 -7.34
CA TYR A 150 -8.18 -4.04 -8.03
C TYR A 150 -8.22 -2.55 -7.70
N GLU A 151 -9.36 -1.89 -7.86
CA GLU A 151 -9.48 -0.45 -7.58
C GLU A 151 -9.21 -0.13 -6.10
N ARG A 152 -9.65 -0.99 -5.18
CA ARG A 152 -9.35 -0.85 -3.75
C ARG A 152 -7.86 -1.02 -3.46
N VAL A 153 -7.21 -1.99 -4.10
CA VAL A 153 -5.78 -2.25 -3.97
C VAL A 153 -4.97 -1.13 -4.60
N LYS A 154 -5.38 -0.63 -5.77
CA LYS A 154 -4.82 0.54 -6.41
C LYS A 154 -4.89 1.74 -5.47
N TYR A 155 -6.08 2.07 -4.98
CA TYR A 155 -6.27 3.13 -3.99
C TYR A 155 -5.40 2.89 -2.75
N TYR A 156 -5.38 1.68 -2.18
CA TYR A 156 -4.53 1.36 -1.04
C TYR A 156 -3.05 1.62 -1.34
N ASN A 157 -2.51 1.19 -2.47
CA ASN A 157 -1.08 1.36 -2.76
C ASN A 157 -0.72 2.78 -3.19
N GLU A 158 -1.61 3.46 -3.92
CA GLU A 158 -1.41 4.83 -4.40
C GLU A 158 -1.64 5.85 -3.27
N GLU A 159 -2.55 5.57 -2.33
CA GLU A 159 -2.84 6.41 -1.16
C GLU A 159 -2.03 6.01 0.09
N LEU A 160 -1.56 4.77 0.27
CA LEU A 160 -0.54 4.43 1.31
C LEU A 160 0.90 4.63 0.85
N GLY A 161 1.14 4.99 -0.42
CA GLY A 161 2.26 5.87 -0.74
C GLY A 161 2.23 7.17 0.10
N GLN A 162 1.04 7.56 0.60
CA GLN A 162 0.80 8.59 1.62
C GLN A 162 0.60 8.04 3.05
N SER A 163 0.99 6.79 3.33
CA SER A 163 0.78 6.05 4.60
C SER A 163 1.18 6.83 5.85
N TYR A 164 2.23 7.64 5.76
CA TYR A 164 2.67 8.43 6.90
C TYR A 164 1.68 9.55 7.22
N LEU A 165 1.05 10.18 6.22
CA LEU A 165 0.06 11.26 6.43
C LEU A 165 -1.13 10.77 7.27
N ASN A 166 -1.55 9.51 7.10
CA ASN A 166 -2.63 8.91 7.89
C ASN A 166 -2.25 8.73 9.37
N ARG A 167 -0.96 8.68 9.70
CA ARG A 167 -0.48 8.66 11.10
C ARG A 167 -0.42 10.06 11.71
N LEU A 168 -0.42 11.11 10.88
CA LEU A 168 -0.26 12.49 11.35
C LEU A 168 -1.58 13.05 11.88
N HIS A 169 -1.45 14.00 12.80
CA HIS A 169 -2.59 14.81 13.22
C HIS A 169 -3.20 15.58 12.01
N PRO A 170 -4.54 15.70 11.87
CA PRO A 170 -5.17 16.35 10.71
C PRO A 170 -4.67 17.77 10.40
N ASN A 171 -4.38 18.57 11.44
CA ASN A 171 -3.78 19.89 11.27
C ASN A 171 -2.38 19.83 10.65
N ILE A 172 -1.60 18.79 10.95
CA ILE A 172 -0.28 18.60 10.33
C ILE A 172 -0.46 18.30 8.84
N VAL A 173 -1.43 17.46 8.46
CA VAL A 173 -1.73 17.17 7.04
C VAL A 173 -2.06 18.46 6.28
N GLN A 174 -2.92 19.31 6.83
CA GLN A 174 -3.25 20.62 6.22
C GLN A 174 -2.01 21.53 6.08
N LEU A 175 -1.13 21.52 7.08
CA LEU A 175 0.10 22.31 7.05
C LEU A 175 1.14 21.76 6.05
N VAL A 176 1.20 20.44 5.85
CA VAL A 176 2.02 19.81 4.79
C VAL A 176 1.53 20.25 3.42
N SER A 177 0.21 20.20 3.15
CA SER A 177 -0.35 20.71 1.89
C SER A 177 -0.07 22.21 1.70
N ARG A 178 -0.11 23.00 2.78
CA ARG A 178 0.25 24.43 2.73
C ARG A 178 1.72 24.63 2.37
N MET A 179 2.62 23.83 2.94
CA MET A 179 4.05 23.87 2.67
C MET A 179 4.34 23.54 1.20
N ASP A 180 3.75 22.48 0.67
CA ASP A 180 3.93 22.06 -0.71
C ASP A 180 3.42 23.13 -1.69
N ARG A 181 2.25 23.71 -1.43
CA ARG A 181 1.73 24.84 -2.22
C ARG A 181 2.65 26.06 -2.20
N CYS A 182 3.37 26.33 -1.10
CA CYS A 182 4.36 27.40 -1.08
C CYS A 182 5.55 27.09 -2.01
N LEU A 183 5.99 25.83 -2.08
CA LEU A 183 7.04 25.42 -3.01
C LEU A 183 6.60 25.54 -4.47
N ASP A 184 5.37 25.10 -4.80
CA ASP A 184 4.80 25.20 -6.15
C ASP A 184 4.72 26.65 -6.64
N ASN A 185 4.46 27.58 -5.72
CA ASN A 185 4.39 29.02 -5.99
C ASN A 185 5.75 29.74 -5.88
N GLN A 186 6.86 29.00 -5.83
CA GLN A 186 8.22 29.55 -5.68
C GLN A 186 8.37 30.49 -4.47
N ASN A 187 7.70 30.17 -3.36
CA ASN A 187 7.71 30.94 -2.12
C ASN A 187 8.44 30.16 -1.00
N PRO A 188 9.79 30.22 -0.95
CA PRO A 188 10.57 29.44 -0.01
C PRO A 188 10.40 29.93 1.44
N ALA A 189 10.20 31.22 1.67
CA ALA A 189 9.89 31.77 3.00
C ALA A 189 8.54 31.26 3.54
N GLY A 190 7.53 31.16 2.68
CA GLY A 190 6.22 30.57 3.00
C GLY A 190 6.32 29.08 3.33
N ALA A 191 7.19 28.33 2.64
CA ALA A 191 7.44 26.93 2.94
C ALA A 191 8.08 26.75 4.33
N VAL A 192 9.07 27.59 4.70
CA VAL A 192 9.68 27.59 6.04
C VAL A 192 8.66 27.92 7.14
N HIS A 193 7.77 28.89 6.88
CA HIS A 193 6.67 29.19 7.82
C HIS A 193 5.81 27.95 8.08
N ALA A 194 5.39 27.27 7.02
CA ALA A 194 4.57 26.07 7.14
C ALA A 194 5.34 24.94 7.85
N ALA A 195 6.61 24.73 7.51
CA ALA A 195 7.50 23.75 8.16
C ALA A 195 7.61 23.97 9.68
N ALA A 196 7.86 25.21 10.12
CA ALA A 196 7.94 25.51 11.55
C ALA A 196 6.62 25.24 12.30
N ASN A 197 5.47 25.54 11.66
CA ASN A 197 4.16 25.24 12.24
C ASN A 197 3.88 23.72 12.29
N ILE A 198 4.30 22.96 11.27
CA ILE A 198 4.22 21.49 11.25
C ILE A 198 4.95 20.93 12.46
N LEU A 199 6.21 21.34 12.65
CA LEU A 199 7.07 20.83 13.71
C LEU A 199 6.58 21.24 15.11
N GLU A 200 6.07 22.46 15.27
CA GLU A 200 5.41 22.88 16.52
C GLU A 200 4.16 22.04 16.81
N THR A 201 3.35 21.75 15.80
CA THR A 201 2.13 20.94 15.95
C THR A 201 2.47 19.49 16.28
N MET A 202 3.48 18.91 15.62
CA MET A 202 4.03 17.59 15.97
C MET A 202 4.50 17.57 17.42
N ALA A 203 5.31 18.55 17.84
CA ALA A 203 5.81 18.60 19.22
C ALA A 203 4.69 18.70 20.27
N LYS A 204 3.59 19.42 19.97
CA LYS A 204 2.39 19.45 20.82
C LYS A 204 1.73 18.07 20.92
N ASP A 205 1.59 17.36 19.80
CA ASP A 205 1.03 16.01 19.78
C ASP A 205 1.91 14.98 20.52
N ILE A 206 3.23 15.04 20.33
CA ILE A 206 4.20 14.14 20.98
C ILE A 206 4.28 14.37 22.49
N THR A 207 4.25 15.63 22.94
CA THR A 207 4.28 15.93 24.38
C THR A 207 2.97 15.57 25.09
N ASN A 208 1.85 15.47 24.36
CA ASN A 208 0.52 15.14 24.85
C ASN A 208 0.14 15.92 26.15
N ASN A 209 0.56 17.18 26.24
CA ASN A 209 0.38 18.03 27.42
C ASN A 209 -0.57 19.19 27.10
N PRO A 210 -1.80 19.22 27.63
CA PRO A 210 -2.75 20.30 27.32
C PRO A 210 -2.26 21.69 27.74
N LYS A 211 -1.32 21.78 28.70
CA LYS A 211 -0.75 23.07 29.15
C LYS A 211 0.11 23.77 28.10
N VAL A 212 0.55 23.06 27.06
CA VAL A 212 1.39 23.63 25.99
C VAL A 212 0.60 24.05 24.75
N ALA A 213 -0.72 23.84 24.72
CA ALA A 213 -1.56 24.11 23.55
C ALA A 213 -1.40 25.56 23.02
N ASN A 214 -1.34 26.52 23.93
CA ASN A 214 -1.18 27.95 23.63
C ASN A 214 0.26 28.46 23.75
N GLN A 215 1.24 27.56 23.90
CA GLN A 215 2.65 27.92 23.94
C GLN A 215 3.27 27.76 22.55
N THR A 216 4.31 28.56 22.29
CA THR A 216 5.14 28.42 21.10
C THR A 216 6.18 27.32 21.30
N LEU A 217 6.69 26.71 20.22
CA LEU A 217 7.67 25.61 20.32
C LEU A 217 8.84 25.94 21.25
N GLY A 218 9.39 27.16 21.15
CA GLY A 218 10.48 27.60 22.00
C GLY A 218 10.16 27.59 23.51
N GLY A 219 8.90 27.80 23.89
CA GLY A 219 8.46 27.82 25.30
C GLY A 219 8.39 26.44 25.95
N PHE A 220 8.19 25.38 25.17
CA PHE A 220 8.06 24.00 25.70
C PHE A 220 9.06 23.02 25.08
N PHE A 221 10.08 23.51 24.38
CA PHE A 221 11.02 22.66 23.61
C PHE A 221 11.70 21.59 24.49
N SER A 222 12.15 21.95 25.70
CA SER A 222 12.76 20.99 26.63
C SER A 222 11.80 19.88 27.08
N GLN A 223 10.48 20.09 26.98
CA GLN A 223 9.50 19.03 27.20
C GLN A 223 9.41 18.12 25.98
N PHE A 224 9.37 18.68 24.77
CA PHE A 224 9.39 17.90 23.52
C PHE A 224 10.64 17.02 23.42
N GLU A 225 11.83 17.57 23.69
CA GLU A 225 13.09 16.84 23.67
C GLU A 225 13.08 15.59 24.57
N LYS A 226 12.41 15.66 25.74
CA LYS A 226 12.28 14.52 26.66
C LYS A 226 11.27 13.48 26.21
N CYS A 227 10.29 13.86 25.39
CA CYS A 227 9.20 12.99 24.93
C CYS A 227 9.46 12.39 23.54
N SER A 228 10.27 13.06 22.72
CA SER A 228 10.60 12.62 21.36
C SER A 228 11.41 11.32 21.38
N LYS A 229 11.19 10.50 20.35
CA LYS A 229 11.99 9.31 20.07
C LYS A 229 13.04 9.55 18.98
N LEU A 230 13.14 10.78 18.48
CA LEU A 230 14.13 11.15 17.47
C LEU A 230 15.56 11.12 18.05
N PRO A 231 16.56 10.79 17.21
CA PRO A 231 17.95 11.03 17.58
C PRO A 231 18.22 12.53 17.73
N GLN A 232 19.12 12.90 18.66
CA GLN A 232 19.42 14.31 19.00
C GLN A 232 19.65 15.23 17.79
N PRO A 233 20.39 14.85 16.72
CA PRO A 233 20.58 15.73 15.57
C PRO A 233 19.29 16.14 14.87
N LEU A 234 18.26 15.29 14.90
CA LEU A 234 16.95 15.62 14.34
C LEU A 234 16.12 16.49 15.29
N ILE A 235 16.27 16.30 16.61
CA ILE A 235 15.70 17.20 17.61
C ILE A 235 16.29 18.61 17.45
N ASP A 236 17.61 18.72 17.29
CA ASP A 236 18.29 19.98 17.06
C ASP A 236 17.80 20.64 15.75
N ALA A 237 17.64 19.86 14.68
CA ALA A 237 17.10 20.35 13.40
C ALA A 237 15.68 20.92 13.54
N VAL A 238 14.83 20.32 14.40
CA VAL A 238 13.50 20.86 14.70
C VAL A 238 13.59 22.28 15.27
N LEU A 239 14.49 22.48 16.23
CA LEU A 239 14.70 23.80 16.84
C LEU A 239 15.29 24.81 15.85
N GLU A 240 16.25 24.39 15.04
CA GLU A 240 16.89 25.26 14.06
C GLU A 240 15.91 25.72 12.97
N ILE A 241 15.09 24.83 12.41
CA ILE A 241 14.04 25.22 11.43
C ILE A 241 13.08 26.24 12.06
N TYR A 242 12.70 26.03 13.33
CA TYR A 242 11.85 26.97 14.05
C TYR A 242 12.51 28.35 14.25
N LYS A 243 13.81 28.39 14.54
CA LYS A 243 14.58 29.64 14.67
C LYS A 243 14.72 30.35 13.31
N VAL A 244 15.00 29.62 12.23
CA VAL A 244 15.07 30.18 10.87
C VAL A 244 13.78 30.88 10.51
N ARG A 245 12.61 30.31 10.83
CA ARG A 245 11.32 30.97 10.64
C ARG A 245 11.25 32.34 11.34
N ASN A 246 11.81 32.47 12.54
CA ASN A 246 11.73 33.71 13.32
C ASN A 246 12.66 34.81 12.81
N THR A 247 13.73 34.45 12.10
CA THR A 247 14.72 35.43 11.59
C THR A 247 14.54 35.73 10.12
N LEU A 248 13.99 34.79 9.33
CA LEU A 248 13.80 34.95 7.90
C LEU A 248 12.68 35.97 7.60
N PRO A 249 12.95 37.02 6.81
CA PRO A 249 11.93 37.99 6.42
C PRO A 249 10.71 37.32 5.80
N THR A 250 9.52 37.80 6.15
CA THR A 250 8.21 37.31 5.66
C THR A 250 7.84 35.86 6.05
N ALA A 251 8.73 35.11 6.70
CA ALA A 251 8.42 33.76 7.18
C ALA A 251 7.75 33.78 8.55
N GLY A 252 8.23 34.58 9.50
CA GLY A 252 7.65 34.67 10.85
C GLY A 252 6.80 35.92 11.09
N HIS A 253 7.18 37.01 10.44
CA HIS A 253 6.63 38.35 10.65
C HIS A 253 6.77 39.19 9.38
N GLY A 254 6.03 40.29 9.32
CA GLY A 254 6.17 41.28 8.25
C GLY A 254 7.53 41.99 8.35
N SER A 255 8.26 42.03 7.25
CA SER A 255 9.55 42.72 7.15
C SER A 255 9.64 43.46 5.81
N LEU A 256 10.35 44.59 5.80
CA LEU A 256 10.67 45.34 4.59
C LEU A 256 11.91 44.78 3.86
N VAL A 257 12.62 43.84 4.48
CA VAL A 257 13.83 43.21 3.91
C VAL A 257 13.41 42.06 3.00
N THR A 258 14.03 41.94 1.84
CA THR A 258 13.80 40.82 0.92
C THR A 258 14.32 39.51 1.52
N PRO A 259 13.55 38.41 1.50
CA PRO A 259 14.04 37.11 1.94
C PRO A 259 15.19 36.63 1.06
N THR A 260 16.26 36.13 1.65
CA THR A 260 17.45 35.62 0.93
C THR A 260 17.43 34.10 0.75
N LEU A 261 16.39 33.41 1.25
CA LEU A 261 16.29 31.96 1.16
C LEU A 261 16.06 31.52 -0.29
N THR A 262 16.88 30.61 -0.76
CA THR A 262 16.77 30.00 -2.09
C THR A 262 15.68 28.94 -2.14
N MET A 263 15.22 28.60 -3.34
CA MET A 263 14.30 27.48 -3.54
C MET A 263 14.89 26.14 -3.11
N VAL A 264 16.19 25.92 -3.31
CA VAL A 264 16.86 24.68 -2.89
C VAL A 264 16.79 24.54 -1.37
N GLU A 265 17.10 25.60 -0.62
CA GLU A 265 16.99 25.60 0.85
C GLU A 265 15.54 25.37 1.32
N GLY A 266 14.56 25.98 0.65
CA GLY A 266 13.14 25.75 0.93
C GLY A 266 12.71 24.30 0.71
N ILE A 267 13.13 23.69 -0.41
CA ILE A 267 12.88 22.27 -0.71
C ILE A 267 13.58 21.37 0.31
N SER A 268 14.83 21.66 0.66
CA SER A 268 15.57 20.91 1.67
C SER A 268 14.85 20.91 3.02
N ILE A 269 14.42 22.09 3.51
CA ILE A 269 13.68 22.21 4.78
C ILE A 269 12.37 21.41 4.73
N ALA A 270 11.64 21.48 3.61
CA ALA A 270 10.40 20.73 3.45
C ALA A 270 10.63 19.21 3.46
N ALA A 271 11.67 18.73 2.77
CA ALA A 271 12.04 17.32 2.76
C ALA A 271 12.46 16.83 4.15
N PHE A 272 13.31 17.60 4.86
CA PHE A 272 13.70 17.28 6.24
C PHE A 272 12.49 17.25 7.18
N THR A 273 11.55 18.19 7.04
CA THR A 273 10.33 18.23 7.84
C THR A 273 9.50 16.96 7.64
N LYS A 274 9.31 16.51 6.39
CA LYS A 274 8.59 15.25 6.09
C LYS A 274 9.31 14.03 6.66
N ALA A 275 10.64 13.98 6.58
CA ALA A 275 11.44 12.90 7.14
C ALA A 275 11.33 12.84 8.68
N ILE A 276 11.41 13.99 9.36
CA ILE A 276 11.24 14.09 10.82
C ILE A 276 9.86 13.56 11.24
N LEU A 277 8.80 13.98 10.55
CA LEU A 277 7.43 13.50 10.80
C LEU A 277 7.33 11.97 10.66
N GLU A 278 7.82 11.43 9.55
CA GLU A 278 7.76 9.99 9.28
C GLU A 278 8.49 9.18 10.35
N ILE A 279 9.70 9.60 10.75
CA ILE A 279 10.47 8.89 11.78
C ILE A 279 9.75 8.97 13.13
N GLU A 280 9.34 10.17 13.56
CA GLU A 280 8.72 10.37 14.88
C GLU A 280 7.40 9.60 14.99
N TYR A 281 6.51 9.71 14.00
CA TYR A 281 5.21 9.05 14.03
C TYR A 281 5.29 7.54 13.87
N ARG A 282 6.29 7.00 13.15
CA ARG A 282 6.55 5.55 13.15
C ARG A 282 7.13 5.08 14.47
N ALA A 283 8.07 5.82 15.05
CA ALA A 283 8.63 5.49 16.35
C ALA A 283 7.56 5.54 17.46
N LYS A 284 6.56 6.42 17.37
CA LYS A 284 5.42 6.47 18.29
C LYS A 284 4.62 5.16 18.33
N SER A 285 4.55 4.43 17.21
CA SER A 285 3.83 3.15 17.09
C SER A 285 4.60 1.92 17.61
N ILE A 286 5.87 2.08 17.98
CA ILE A 286 6.73 1.02 18.55
C ILE A 286 6.79 1.21 20.07
#